data_AF-A0A0Z8RI71-F1
#
_entry.id   AF-A0A0Z8RI71-F1
#
_cell.length_a   1.000
_cell.length_b   1.000
_cell.length_c   1.000
_cell.angle_alpha   90.00
_cell.angle_beta   90.00
_cell.angle_gamma   90.00
#
_symmetry.space_group_name_H-M   'P 1'
#
loop_
_entity.id
_entity.type
_entity.pdbx_description
1 polymer ?
#
loop_
_entity_poly.entity_id
_entity_poly.type
_entity_poly.pdbx_seq_one_letter_code
_entity_poly.pdbx_strand_id
1 'polypeptide(L)'
;MKSIYLDEAGNTGGISLNKNEKLNIGEGPQQQGYFVYGGVVLKNKSDKRSLEKKYQAFKNSHDIYDTDNNGKAFIIDKTAEIKGSNLFTRRNNQALEDFIGAFLNERDFYLNIYDKKFYIVTQILACTLGFEYRDLYTKSFYEMANTLLKDESYFEVEQDFLKATSLKPESIVEINNQLCLSFSKLKKIASNYPDMNVLVEKLNGIISDDSQIDSIRTVILSKGTYQAKPSFSNLINLTALGELLLELRKQRRCSRKNCEIKIDPICDIDDVILDELRKSDLNIIKSEGSDVDIMIQLADNVVSALYKSFNNVIKKFRDDEKWAISNDNIWQVIVFSLIINKIGTQNIKFTLSIDEWAFCLALSNLNFGISAINQQGIQTTVEALKLLNDYSDINEGFSTAYENAKSRIIQQYNNQNSSVFNDLVTLLGL
;
A
#
# COMPACT_ATOMS: atom_id res chain seq x y z
N MET A 1 -4.42 11.28 26.53
CA MET A 1 -4.99 11.25 25.18
C MET A 1 -3.96 10.63 24.26
N LYS A 2 -4.37 9.63 23.47
CA LYS A 2 -3.51 9.03 22.45
C LYS A 2 -3.45 9.95 21.24
N SER A 3 -2.35 9.93 20.51
CA SER A 3 -2.20 10.68 19.27
C SER A 3 -1.68 9.75 18.19
N ILE A 4 -2.23 9.88 16.98
CA ILE A 4 -1.82 9.11 15.81
C ILE A 4 -1.44 10.10 14.73
N TYR A 5 -0.28 9.89 14.11
CA TYR A 5 0.28 10.76 13.07
C TYR A 5 0.40 9.93 11.80
N LEU A 6 -0.33 10.31 10.75
CA LEU A 6 -0.48 9.54 9.53
C LEU A 6 0.11 10.29 8.34
N ASP A 7 0.71 9.52 7.44
CA ASP A 7 1.27 9.99 6.19
C ASP A 7 1.23 8.87 5.13
N GLU A 8 1.58 9.19 3.90
CA GLU A 8 1.62 8.27 2.78
C GLU A 8 2.88 8.34 1.91
N ALA A 9 3.14 7.26 1.18
CA ALA A 9 4.17 7.22 0.15
C ALA A 9 3.67 6.49 -1.11
N GLY A 10 4.21 6.87 -2.27
CA GLY A 10 3.77 6.36 -3.58
C GLY A 10 2.80 7.27 -4.34
N ASN A 11 2.77 8.56 -3.97
CA ASN A 11 1.86 9.62 -4.47
C ASN A 11 0.39 9.35 -4.11
N THR A 12 -0.40 10.43 -3.94
CA THR A 12 -1.73 10.64 -3.30
C THR A 12 -2.85 9.56 -3.36
N GLY A 13 -2.61 8.29 -3.71
CA GLY A 13 -3.60 7.22 -3.86
C GLY A 13 -4.63 7.45 -4.97
N GLY A 14 -4.79 8.69 -5.43
CA GLY A 14 -5.76 9.10 -6.43
C GLY A 14 -5.41 8.55 -7.80
N ILE A 15 -6.44 8.05 -8.49
CA ILE A 15 -6.34 7.67 -9.89
C ILE A 15 -6.96 8.81 -10.71
N SER A 16 -6.18 9.33 -11.66
CA SER A 16 -6.60 10.43 -12.52
C SER A 16 -6.09 10.24 -13.94
N LEU A 17 -6.87 10.70 -14.91
CA LEU A 17 -6.41 10.86 -16.29
C LEU A 17 -5.45 12.06 -16.36
N ASN A 18 -4.28 11.83 -16.93
CA ASN A 18 -3.39 12.94 -17.27
C ASN A 18 -3.92 13.71 -18.51
N LYS A 19 -3.23 14.79 -18.90
CA LYS A 19 -3.61 15.61 -20.06
C LYS A 19 -3.70 14.85 -21.39
N ASN A 20 -3.16 13.64 -21.47
CA ASN A 20 -3.17 12.75 -22.64
C ASN A 20 -4.16 11.58 -22.47
N GLU A 21 -5.11 11.68 -21.53
CA GLU A 21 -6.09 10.64 -21.21
C GLU A 21 -5.46 9.29 -20.81
N LYS A 22 -4.22 9.32 -20.33
CA LYS A 22 -3.56 8.13 -19.75
C LYS A 22 -3.69 8.16 -18.25
N LEU A 23 -4.03 7.02 -17.67
CA LEU A 23 -4.09 6.85 -16.23
C LEU A 23 -2.70 6.93 -15.62
N ASN A 24 -2.60 7.51 -14.42
CA ASN A 24 -1.38 7.55 -13.60
C ASN A 24 -1.03 6.19 -12.94
N ILE A 25 -1.71 5.12 -13.36
CA ILE A 25 -1.47 3.72 -12.99
C ILE A 25 -1.28 2.86 -14.27
N GLY A 26 -0.34 3.25 -15.14
CA GLY A 26 -0.16 2.66 -16.48
C GLY A 26 1.18 1.94 -16.67
N GLU A 27 1.76 1.95 -17.88
CA GLU A 27 3.15 1.58 -18.18
C GLU A 27 4.06 2.82 -18.39
N GLY A 28 5.39 2.73 -18.15
CA GLY A 28 6.37 3.83 -18.23
C GLY A 28 7.18 4.14 -16.95
N PRO A 29 8.22 5.02 -17.04
CA PRO A 29 9.17 5.30 -15.97
C PRO A 29 8.63 6.12 -14.77
N GLN A 30 7.40 6.62 -14.85
CA GLN A 30 6.71 7.37 -13.77
C GLN A 30 5.57 6.59 -13.10
N GLN A 31 5.55 5.26 -13.27
CA GLN A 31 4.50 4.38 -12.74
C GLN A 31 4.48 4.25 -11.22
N GLN A 32 3.28 4.19 -10.67
CA GLN A 32 3.01 4.14 -9.22
C GLN A 32 2.09 2.95 -8.91
N GLY A 33 2.58 1.73 -9.13
CA GLY A 33 1.81 0.50 -8.89
C GLY A 33 1.49 0.27 -7.42
N TYR A 34 2.28 0.85 -6.51
CA TYR A 34 2.11 0.64 -5.07
C TYR A 34 1.88 1.94 -4.30
N PHE A 35 1.28 1.81 -3.14
CA PHE A 35 0.96 2.89 -2.22
C PHE A 35 1.12 2.38 -0.78
N VAL A 36 1.76 3.17 0.07
CA VAL A 36 1.89 2.87 1.50
C VAL A 36 1.19 3.97 2.28
N TYR A 37 0.32 3.59 3.19
CA TYR A 37 -0.33 4.51 4.12
C TYR A 37 -0.05 4.01 5.53
N GLY A 38 0.39 4.87 6.44
CA GLY A 38 0.76 4.40 7.76
C GLY A 38 1.06 5.52 8.71
N GLY A 39 1.42 5.15 9.94
CA GLY A 39 1.70 6.19 10.91
C GLY A 39 2.19 5.76 12.27
N VAL A 40 2.49 6.78 13.06
CA VAL A 40 3.05 6.69 14.41
C VAL A 40 1.92 6.73 15.42
N VAL A 41 1.84 5.72 16.28
CA VAL A 41 0.83 5.58 17.34
C VAL A 41 1.48 5.90 18.68
N LEU A 42 1.05 6.99 19.32
CA LEU A 42 1.57 7.45 20.61
C LEU A 42 0.54 7.25 21.72
N LYS A 43 0.95 6.65 22.85
CA LYS A 43 0.01 6.37 23.94
C LYS A 43 -0.33 7.62 24.75
N ASN A 44 0.61 8.55 24.86
CA ASN A 44 0.47 9.74 25.69
C ASN A 44 1.44 10.87 25.25
N LYS A 45 1.27 12.05 25.86
CA LYS A 45 2.10 13.24 25.58
C LYS A 45 3.57 13.09 25.99
N SER A 46 3.89 12.23 26.96
CA SER A 46 5.27 11.96 27.36
C SER A 46 6.00 11.15 26.29
N ASP A 47 5.35 10.13 25.74
CA ASP A 47 5.88 9.33 24.63
C ASP A 47 6.19 10.23 23.43
N LYS A 48 5.27 11.14 23.09
CA LYS A 48 5.47 12.17 22.05
C LYS A 48 6.74 12.98 22.29
N ARG A 49 6.86 13.64 23.46
CA ARG A 49 8.03 14.47 23.79
C ARG A 49 9.32 13.68 23.76
N SER A 50 9.29 12.42 24.20
CA SER A 50 10.47 11.54 24.16
C SER A 50 10.88 11.23 22.73
N LEU A 51 9.91 10.93 21.85
CA LEU A 51 10.17 10.58 20.46
C LEU A 51 10.62 11.80 19.64
N GLU A 52 10.02 12.97 19.87
CA GLU A 52 10.45 14.26 19.28
C GLU A 52 11.91 14.58 19.63
N LYS A 53 12.27 14.49 20.91
CA LYS A 53 13.66 14.70 21.35
C LYS A 53 14.62 13.71 20.72
N LYS A 54 14.22 12.44 20.67
CA LYS A 54 15.02 11.36 20.07
C LYS A 54 15.24 11.59 18.58
N TYR A 55 14.19 11.99 17.86
CA TYR A 55 14.26 12.28 16.43
C TYR A 55 15.08 13.54 16.15
N GLN A 56 14.90 14.62 16.92
CA GLN A 56 15.75 15.81 16.81
C GLN A 56 17.23 15.50 17.07
N ALA A 57 17.53 14.66 18.06
CA ALA A 57 18.89 14.20 18.33
C ALA A 57 19.47 13.42 17.14
N PHE A 58 18.68 12.55 16.51
CA PHE A 58 19.05 11.83 15.30
C PHE A 58 19.36 12.79 14.12
N LYS A 59 18.52 13.80 13.89
CA LYS A 59 18.78 14.84 12.86
C LYS A 59 20.10 15.57 13.12
N ASN A 60 20.41 15.83 14.39
CA ASN A 60 21.60 16.56 14.77
C ASN A 60 22.88 15.72 14.72
N SER A 61 22.78 14.39 14.83
CA SER A 61 23.93 13.48 14.88
C SER A 61 24.38 12.96 13.52
N HIS A 62 23.61 13.19 12.46
CA HIS A 62 23.89 12.67 11.11
C HIS A 62 24.00 13.80 10.08
N ASP A 63 24.99 13.70 9.21
CA ASP A 63 25.04 14.47 7.98
C ASP A 63 24.29 13.68 6.91
N ILE A 64 23.05 14.10 6.63
CA ILE A 64 22.18 13.42 5.66
C ILE A 64 22.37 14.05 4.30
N TYR A 65 22.70 13.23 3.31
CA TYR A 65 22.98 13.70 1.97
C TYR A 65 21.72 13.70 1.09
N ASP A 66 21.58 14.74 0.30
CA ASP A 66 20.66 14.83 -0.84
C ASP A 66 21.43 15.12 -2.13
N THR A 67 20.72 15.13 -3.26
CA THR A 67 21.27 15.31 -4.60
C THR A 67 20.50 16.41 -5.32
N ASP A 68 21.21 17.40 -5.86
CA ASP A 68 20.58 18.46 -6.65
C ASP A 68 20.13 17.98 -8.04
N ASN A 69 19.47 18.85 -8.80
CA ASN A 69 18.98 18.54 -10.15
C ASN A 69 20.08 18.15 -11.15
N ASN A 70 21.36 18.40 -10.82
CA ASN A 70 22.52 18.06 -11.64
C ASN A 70 23.25 16.79 -11.13
N GLY A 71 22.72 16.09 -10.14
CA GLY A 71 23.35 14.90 -9.59
C GLY A 71 24.42 15.18 -8.52
N LYS A 72 24.60 16.44 -8.11
CA LYS A 72 25.64 16.82 -7.13
C LYS A 72 25.12 16.62 -5.70
N ALA A 73 25.93 15.95 -4.89
CA ALA A 73 25.64 15.70 -3.48
C ALA A 73 25.76 16.98 -2.64
N PHE A 74 24.85 17.19 -1.69
CA PHE A 74 24.95 18.19 -0.64
C PHE A 74 24.41 17.65 0.68
N ILE A 75 24.78 18.27 1.81
CA ILE A 75 24.28 17.91 3.14
C ILE A 75 23.04 18.76 3.44
N ILE A 76 21.96 18.11 3.86
CA ILE A 76 20.71 18.77 4.28
C ILE A 76 20.96 19.55 5.58
N ASP A 77 20.46 20.78 5.64
CA ASP A 77 20.51 21.58 6.86
C ASP A 77 19.78 20.88 8.02
N LYS A 78 20.36 20.87 9.22
CA LYS A 78 19.81 20.15 10.39
C LYS A 78 18.46 20.67 10.86
N THR A 79 18.14 21.93 10.53
CA THR A 79 16.84 22.56 10.79
C THR A 79 15.82 22.27 9.69
N ALA A 80 16.29 21.89 8.50
CA ALA A 80 15.41 21.56 7.39
C ALA A 80 14.69 20.23 7.60
N GLU A 81 13.62 20.06 6.84
CA GLU A 81 12.95 18.78 6.70
C GLU A 81 13.87 17.78 5.98
N ILE A 82 13.94 16.57 6.53
CA ILE A 82 14.53 15.40 5.89
C ILE A 82 13.38 14.66 5.23
N LYS A 83 13.41 14.52 3.90
CA LYS A 83 12.45 13.64 3.21
C LYS A 83 12.87 12.19 3.45
N GLY A 84 11.90 11.31 3.65
CA GLY A 84 12.19 9.87 3.78
C GLY A 84 12.91 9.32 2.53
N SER A 85 12.70 9.99 1.40
CA SER A 85 13.37 9.71 0.15
C SER A 85 14.90 9.91 0.19
N ASN A 86 15.41 10.86 1.00
CA ASN A 86 16.83 11.12 1.19
C ASN A 86 17.47 10.04 2.08
N LEU A 87 16.82 9.69 3.20
CA LEU A 87 17.30 8.63 4.11
C LEU A 87 17.51 7.30 3.40
N PHE A 88 16.64 6.98 2.43
CA PHE A 88 16.70 5.74 1.67
C PHE A 88 17.72 5.77 0.53
N THR A 89 19.01 5.94 0.85
CA THR A 89 20.11 5.84 -0.12
C THR A 89 21.33 5.15 0.49
N ARG A 90 22.15 4.50 -0.36
CA ARG A 90 23.40 3.86 0.09
C ARG A 90 24.37 4.82 0.77
N ARG A 91 24.38 6.09 0.33
CA ARG A 91 25.22 7.15 0.92
C ARG A 91 24.83 7.45 2.37
N ASN A 92 23.58 7.19 2.73
CA ASN A 92 23.03 7.43 4.06
C ASN A 92 22.87 6.13 4.87
N ASN A 93 23.60 5.04 4.56
CA ASN A 93 23.44 3.74 5.22
C ASN A 93 23.52 3.83 6.75
N GLN A 94 24.51 4.54 7.31
CA GLN A 94 24.61 4.69 8.78
C GLN A 94 23.38 5.39 9.36
N ALA A 95 22.94 6.49 8.75
CA ALA A 95 21.75 7.21 9.19
C ALA A 95 20.49 6.36 9.03
N LEU A 96 20.38 5.57 7.96
CA LEU A 96 19.26 4.65 7.73
C LEU A 96 19.24 3.52 8.78
N GLU A 97 20.40 2.94 9.10
CA GLU A 97 20.55 1.92 10.13
C GLU A 97 20.14 2.45 11.51
N ASP A 98 20.67 3.61 11.89
CA ASP A 98 20.34 4.27 13.14
C ASP A 98 18.86 4.65 13.19
N PHE A 99 18.28 5.13 12.08
CA PHE A 99 16.87 5.43 11.98
C PHE A 99 16.02 4.17 12.21
N ILE A 100 16.30 3.09 11.47
CA ILE A 100 15.54 1.85 11.58
C ILE A 100 15.70 1.23 12.97
N GLY A 101 16.93 1.18 13.51
CA GLY A 101 17.22 0.61 14.81
C GLY A 101 16.62 1.40 15.97
N ALA A 102 16.57 2.73 15.85
CA ALA A 102 16.13 3.61 16.92
C ALA A 102 14.63 3.90 16.90
N PHE A 103 14.00 4.03 15.74
CA PHE A 103 12.59 4.43 15.64
C PHE A 103 11.68 3.25 15.37
N LEU A 104 11.97 2.40 14.38
CA LEU A 104 11.05 1.33 13.98
C LEU A 104 10.92 0.25 15.05
N ASN A 105 9.68 -0.07 15.40
CA ASN A 105 9.34 -1.10 16.37
C ASN A 105 7.89 -1.59 16.19
N GLU A 106 7.57 -2.75 16.76
CA GLU A 106 6.24 -3.35 16.64
C GLU A 106 5.12 -2.64 17.42
N ARG A 107 5.48 -1.71 18.31
CA ARG A 107 4.53 -1.06 19.22
C ARG A 107 3.95 0.21 18.64
N ASP A 108 4.79 0.99 17.97
CA ASP A 108 4.51 2.39 17.64
C ASP A 108 4.06 2.59 16.19
N PHE A 109 4.11 1.55 15.35
CA PHE A 109 3.76 1.68 13.93
C PHE A 109 2.62 0.76 13.53
N TYR A 110 1.81 1.24 12.60
CA TYR A 110 0.88 0.43 11.83
C TYR A 110 0.81 0.99 10.41
N LEU A 111 0.90 0.11 9.41
CA LEU A 111 0.95 0.50 8.00
C LEU A 111 0.07 -0.41 7.14
N ASN A 112 -0.31 0.09 5.98
CA ASN A 112 -0.93 -0.67 4.91
C ASN A 112 -0.09 -0.53 3.65
N ILE A 113 0.16 -1.65 2.96
CA ILE A 113 0.78 -1.67 1.63
C ILE A 113 -0.29 -2.07 0.63
N TYR A 114 -0.51 -1.25 -0.39
CA TYR A 114 -1.43 -1.52 -1.49
C TYR A 114 -0.66 -1.73 -2.78
N ASP A 115 -0.99 -2.80 -3.48
CA ASP A 115 -0.90 -2.85 -4.93
C ASP A 115 -2.20 -2.26 -5.48
N LYS A 116 -2.08 -1.15 -6.21
CA LYS A 116 -3.23 -0.46 -6.81
C LYS A 116 -3.94 -1.37 -7.80
N LYS A 117 -3.20 -2.16 -8.61
CA LYS A 117 -3.80 -3.07 -9.59
C LYS A 117 -4.55 -4.19 -8.91
N PHE A 118 -3.94 -4.82 -7.90
CA PHE A 118 -4.62 -5.83 -7.08
C PHE A 118 -5.89 -5.29 -6.41
N TYR A 119 -5.82 -4.08 -5.86
CA TYR A 119 -7.01 -3.48 -5.29
C TYR A 119 -8.11 -3.27 -6.34
N ILE A 120 -7.79 -2.74 -7.52
CA ILE A 120 -8.77 -2.51 -8.59
C ILE A 120 -9.41 -3.83 -9.08
N VAL A 121 -8.63 -4.90 -9.29
CA VAL A 121 -9.23 -6.19 -9.67
C VAL A 121 -10.17 -6.72 -8.60
N THR A 122 -9.83 -6.58 -7.32
CA THR A 122 -10.73 -7.01 -6.24
C THR A 122 -12.00 -6.16 -6.19
N GLN A 123 -11.95 -4.88 -6.53
CA GLN A 123 -13.16 -4.05 -6.63
C GLN A 123 -14.04 -4.46 -7.82
N ILE A 124 -13.45 -4.73 -8.98
CA ILE A 124 -14.16 -5.21 -10.17
C ILE A 124 -14.85 -6.55 -9.86
N LEU A 125 -14.15 -7.48 -9.22
CA LEU A 125 -14.71 -8.77 -8.82
C LEU A 125 -15.81 -8.59 -7.77
N ALA A 126 -15.63 -7.72 -6.77
CA ALA A 126 -16.65 -7.47 -5.74
C ALA A 126 -17.92 -6.83 -6.33
N CYS A 127 -17.79 -5.93 -7.30
CA CYS A 127 -18.94 -5.33 -8.00
C CYS A 127 -19.67 -6.34 -8.90
N THR A 128 -18.98 -7.39 -9.35
CA THR A 128 -19.53 -8.41 -10.26
C THR A 128 -20.15 -9.58 -9.50
N LEU A 129 -19.45 -10.08 -8.47
CA LEU A 129 -19.80 -11.29 -7.72
C LEU A 129 -20.54 -10.98 -6.41
N GLY A 130 -20.41 -9.76 -5.88
CA GLY A 130 -20.95 -9.34 -4.59
C GLY A 130 -19.96 -9.51 -3.43
N PHE A 131 -20.16 -8.72 -2.36
CA PHE A 131 -19.35 -8.83 -1.13
C PHE A 131 -19.63 -10.13 -0.38
N GLU A 132 -20.85 -10.64 -0.49
CA GLU A 132 -21.24 -11.94 0.07
C GLU A 132 -20.44 -13.07 -0.56
N TYR A 133 -20.20 -13.01 -1.88
CA TYR A 133 -19.37 -14.00 -2.56
C TYR A 133 -17.91 -13.93 -2.07
N ARG A 134 -17.35 -12.71 -1.96
CA ARG A 134 -16.01 -12.54 -1.38
C ARG A 134 -15.94 -13.16 0.01
N ASP A 135 -16.89 -12.87 0.89
CA ASP A 135 -16.83 -13.31 2.28
C ASP A 135 -17.04 -14.84 2.41
N LEU A 136 -17.98 -15.42 1.64
CA LEU A 136 -18.28 -16.87 1.67
C LEU A 136 -17.27 -17.73 0.90
N TYR A 137 -16.69 -17.20 -0.17
CA TYR A 137 -15.77 -17.90 -1.07
C TYR A 137 -14.42 -17.17 -1.17
N THR A 138 -13.92 -16.70 -0.02
CA THR A 138 -12.71 -15.86 0.11
C THR A 138 -11.52 -16.39 -0.68
N LYS A 139 -11.23 -17.69 -0.56
CA LYS A 139 -10.13 -18.33 -1.30
C LYS A 139 -10.32 -18.18 -2.82
N SER A 140 -11.45 -18.64 -3.34
CA SER A 140 -11.75 -18.62 -4.78
C SER A 140 -11.75 -17.18 -5.33
N PHE A 141 -12.29 -16.23 -4.57
CA PHE A 141 -12.29 -14.81 -4.92
C PHE A 141 -10.87 -14.26 -5.12
N TYR A 142 -9.97 -14.48 -4.16
CA TYR A 142 -8.61 -13.95 -4.25
C TYR A 142 -7.73 -14.74 -5.22
N GLU A 143 -7.94 -16.05 -5.38
CA GLU A 143 -7.28 -16.82 -6.44
C GLU A 143 -7.69 -16.31 -7.83
N MET A 144 -8.97 -15.99 -8.03
CA MET A 144 -9.46 -15.40 -9.27
C MET A 144 -8.80 -14.04 -9.56
N ALA A 145 -8.70 -13.17 -8.54
CA ALA A 145 -8.00 -11.89 -8.67
C ALA A 145 -6.52 -12.07 -9.09
N ASN A 146 -5.83 -13.04 -8.50
CA ASN A 146 -4.43 -13.33 -8.82
C ASN A 146 -4.27 -13.87 -10.25
N THR A 147 -5.16 -14.76 -10.68
CA THR A 147 -5.13 -15.30 -12.05
C THR A 147 -5.36 -14.20 -13.08
N LEU A 148 -6.31 -13.30 -12.84
CA LEU A 148 -6.57 -12.18 -13.74
C LEU A 148 -5.38 -11.23 -13.86
N LEU A 149 -4.68 -10.91 -12.77
CA LEU A 149 -3.50 -10.04 -12.82
C LEU A 149 -2.32 -10.62 -13.61
N LYS A 150 -2.27 -11.94 -13.79
CA LYS A 150 -1.23 -12.62 -14.59
C LYS A 150 -1.54 -12.62 -16.08
N ASP A 151 -2.79 -12.37 -16.46
CA ASP A 151 -3.19 -12.27 -17.85
C ASP A 151 -2.90 -10.84 -18.35
N GLU A 152 -1.95 -10.70 -19.29
CA GLU A 152 -1.59 -9.39 -19.86
C GLU A 152 -2.79 -8.64 -20.45
N SER A 153 -3.78 -9.37 -20.99
CA SER A 153 -4.98 -8.77 -21.57
C SER A 153 -5.91 -8.15 -20.54
N TYR A 154 -5.76 -8.50 -19.25
CA TYR A 154 -6.51 -7.90 -18.16
C TYR A 154 -6.22 -6.41 -18.00
N PHE A 155 -5.04 -5.93 -18.41
CA PHE A 155 -4.70 -4.52 -18.37
C PHE A 155 -5.73 -3.65 -19.14
N GLU A 156 -6.28 -4.16 -20.25
CA GLU A 156 -7.32 -3.43 -20.98
C GLU A 156 -8.64 -3.32 -20.21
N VAL A 157 -9.01 -4.37 -19.46
CA VAL A 157 -10.20 -4.36 -18.58
C VAL A 157 -10.06 -3.27 -17.52
N GLU A 158 -8.89 -3.22 -16.88
CA GLU A 158 -8.55 -2.23 -15.87
C GLU A 158 -8.61 -0.81 -16.44
N GLN A 159 -7.98 -0.55 -17.59
CA GLN A 159 -7.99 0.77 -18.23
C GLN A 159 -9.42 1.23 -18.54
N ASP A 160 -10.25 0.34 -19.08
CA ASP A 160 -11.63 0.66 -19.43
C ASP A 160 -12.47 0.93 -18.18
N PHE A 161 -12.33 0.10 -17.13
CA PHE A 161 -13.02 0.31 -15.86
C PHE A 161 -12.67 1.66 -15.24
N LEU A 162 -11.39 2.00 -15.19
CA LEU A 162 -10.91 3.21 -14.54
C LEU A 162 -11.29 4.48 -15.30
N LYS A 163 -11.33 4.43 -16.64
CA LYS A 163 -11.92 5.51 -17.45
C LYS A 163 -13.36 5.77 -17.04
N ALA A 164 -14.18 4.73 -16.88
CA ALA A 164 -15.56 4.88 -16.42
C ALA A 164 -15.64 5.60 -15.06
N THR A 165 -14.73 5.30 -14.13
CA THR A 165 -14.69 5.94 -12.80
C THR A 165 -14.14 7.38 -12.80
N SER A 166 -13.47 7.79 -13.88
CA SER A 166 -12.85 9.11 -14.01
C SER A 166 -13.73 10.10 -14.79
N LEU A 167 -14.78 9.62 -15.44
CA LEU A 167 -15.77 10.45 -16.12
C LEU A 167 -16.61 11.21 -15.11
N LYS A 168 -17.14 12.36 -15.53
CA LYS A 168 -18.02 13.16 -14.68
C LYS A 168 -19.33 12.40 -14.40
N PRO A 169 -19.88 12.47 -13.18
CA PRO A 169 -21.10 11.72 -12.81
C PRO A 169 -22.30 11.96 -13.74
N GLU A 170 -22.40 13.14 -14.36
CA GLU A 170 -23.45 13.46 -15.33
C GLU A 170 -23.32 12.72 -16.68
N SER A 171 -22.15 12.17 -17.02
CA SER A 171 -21.89 11.43 -18.26
C SER A 171 -22.38 9.98 -18.20
N ILE A 172 -23.61 9.78 -17.72
CA ILE A 172 -24.20 8.46 -17.43
C ILE A 172 -24.06 7.45 -18.56
N VAL A 173 -24.43 7.84 -19.79
CA VAL A 173 -24.41 6.95 -20.96
C VAL A 173 -22.99 6.51 -21.28
N GLU A 174 -22.03 7.43 -21.20
CA GLU A 174 -20.63 7.15 -21.49
C GLU A 174 -20.00 6.24 -20.42
N ILE A 175 -20.31 6.49 -19.14
CA ILE A 175 -19.90 5.63 -18.03
C ILE A 175 -20.44 4.21 -18.23
N ASN A 176 -21.73 4.05 -18.51
CA ASN A 176 -22.34 2.74 -18.71
C ASN A 176 -21.73 2.00 -19.90
N ASN A 177 -21.55 2.67 -21.03
CA ASN A 177 -20.90 2.09 -22.20
C ASN A 177 -19.49 1.61 -21.86
N GLN A 178 -18.73 2.41 -21.12
CA GLN A 178 -17.36 2.10 -20.74
C GLN A 178 -17.28 0.92 -19.75
N LEU A 179 -18.22 0.82 -18.81
CA LEU A 179 -18.37 -0.35 -17.92
C LEU A 179 -18.75 -1.61 -18.72
N CYS A 180 -19.70 -1.52 -19.65
CA CYS A 180 -20.08 -2.63 -20.52
C CYS A 180 -18.90 -3.16 -21.35
N LEU A 181 -18.06 -2.27 -21.88
CA LEU A 181 -16.83 -2.64 -22.59
C LEU A 181 -15.85 -3.38 -21.68
N SER A 182 -15.58 -2.84 -20.48
CA SER A 182 -14.71 -3.47 -19.49
C SER A 182 -15.20 -4.88 -19.12
N PHE A 183 -16.49 -5.03 -18.81
CA PHE A 183 -17.09 -6.33 -18.46
C PHE A 183 -17.14 -7.32 -19.62
N SER A 184 -17.34 -6.84 -20.85
CA SER A 184 -17.29 -7.71 -22.04
C SER A 184 -15.89 -8.29 -22.25
N LYS A 185 -14.84 -7.47 -22.06
CA LYS A 185 -13.45 -7.94 -22.11
C LYS A 185 -13.14 -8.90 -20.96
N LEU A 186 -13.56 -8.57 -19.74
CA LEU A 186 -13.37 -9.45 -18.58
C LEU A 186 -14.03 -10.82 -18.80
N LYS A 187 -15.24 -10.85 -19.35
CA LYS A 187 -15.95 -12.09 -19.68
C LYS A 187 -15.15 -12.95 -20.66
N LYS A 188 -14.58 -12.34 -21.70
CA LYS A 188 -13.75 -13.04 -22.69
C LYS A 188 -12.52 -13.67 -22.02
N ILE A 189 -11.85 -12.94 -21.14
CA ILE A 189 -10.70 -13.44 -20.37
C ILE A 189 -11.14 -14.59 -19.46
N ALA A 190 -12.15 -14.36 -18.63
CA ALA A 190 -12.66 -15.34 -17.67
C ALA A 190 -13.11 -16.65 -18.34
N SER A 191 -13.61 -16.58 -19.58
CA SER A 191 -14.04 -17.77 -20.35
C SER A 191 -12.87 -18.70 -20.71
N ASN A 192 -11.63 -18.24 -20.63
CA ASN A 192 -10.44 -19.07 -20.84
C ASN A 192 -10.06 -19.89 -19.60
N TYR A 193 -10.68 -19.61 -18.45
CA TYR A 193 -10.35 -20.23 -17.17
C TYR A 193 -11.55 -21.02 -16.62
N PRO A 194 -11.48 -22.36 -16.58
CA PRO A 194 -12.59 -23.20 -16.12
C PRO A 194 -13.11 -22.85 -14.72
N ASP A 195 -12.22 -22.43 -13.82
CA ASP A 195 -12.54 -22.08 -12.43
C ASP A 195 -13.27 -20.72 -12.30
N MET A 196 -13.46 -19.99 -13.41
CA MET A 196 -14.13 -18.68 -13.44
C MET A 196 -15.55 -18.72 -14.03
N ASN A 197 -16.16 -19.90 -14.19
CA ASN A 197 -17.51 -20.02 -14.74
C ASN A 197 -18.56 -19.15 -14.01
N VAL A 198 -18.49 -19.06 -12.68
CA VAL A 198 -19.39 -18.19 -11.90
C VAL A 198 -19.24 -16.71 -12.27
N LEU A 199 -18.02 -16.26 -12.59
CA LEU A 199 -17.76 -14.90 -13.04
C LEU A 199 -18.36 -14.68 -14.44
N VAL A 200 -18.18 -15.65 -15.35
CA VAL A 200 -18.75 -15.59 -16.70
C VAL A 200 -20.28 -15.51 -16.66
N GLU A 201 -20.94 -16.32 -15.83
CA GLU A 201 -22.38 -16.30 -15.64
C GLU A 201 -22.89 -14.96 -15.12
N LYS A 202 -22.21 -14.38 -14.10
CA LYS A 202 -22.56 -13.07 -13.56
C LYS A 202 -22.38 -11.95 -14.58
N LEU A 203 -21.28 -11.98 -15.34
CA LEU A 203 -21.03 -10.99 -16.40
C LEU A 203 -22.07 -11.09 -17.52
N ASN A 204 -22.53 -12.29 -17.88
CA ASN A 204 -23.63 -12.44 -18.83
C ASN A 204 -24.91 -11.72 -18.37
N GLY A 205 -25.25 -11.87 -17.09
CA GLY A 205 -26.41 -11.19 -16.50
C GLY A 205 -26.24 -9.67 -16.54
N ILE A 206 -25.08 -9.17 -16.10
CA ILE A 206 -24.78 -7.73 -16.05
C ILE A 206 -24.81 -7.09 -17.44
N ILE A 207 -24.17 -7.70 -18.43
CA ILE A 207 -24.07 -7.15 -19.79
C ILE A 207 -25.43 -7.16 -20.51
N SER A 208 -26.34 -8.05 -20.12
CA SER A 208 -27.65 -8.20 -20.76
C SER A 208 -28.75 -7.36 -20.09
N ASP A 209 -28.44 -6.64 -19.02
CA ASP A 209 -29.40 -5.93 -18.18
C ASP A 209 -28.84 -4.56 -17.76
N ASP A 210 -29.27 -3.51 -18.45
CA ASP A 210 -28.86 -2.12 -18.18
C ASP A 210 -29.07 -1.71 -16.72
N SER A 211 -30.07 -2.29 -16.03
CA SER A 211 -30.33 -1.98 -14.62
C SER A 211 -29.23 -2.48 -13.68
N GLN A 212 -28.53 -3.57 -14.04
CA GLN A 212 -27.39 -4.08 -13.29
C GLN A 212 -26.15 -3.22 -13.49
N ILE A 213 -25.91 -2.75 -14.73
CA ILE A 213 -24.85 -1.77 -15.00
C ILE A 213 -25.10 -0.48 -14.21
N ASP A 214 -26.34 0.01 -14.19
CA ASP A 214 -26.73 1.19 -13.40
C ASP A 214 -26.50 1.00 -11.90
N SER A 215 -26.82 -0.18 -11.36
CA SER A 215 -26.57 -0.54 -9.97
C SER A 215 -25.07 -0.53 -9.65
N ILE A 216 -24.26 -1.19 -10.50
CA ILE A 216 -22.80 -1.23 -10.37
C ILE A 216 -22.19 0.16 -10.46
N ARG A 217 -22.62 0.99 -11.43
CA ARG A 217 -22.20 2.39 -11.53
C ARG A 217 -22.47 3.11 -10.22
N THR A 218 -23.67 2.97 -9.67
CA THR A 218 -24.05 3.67 -8.42
C THR A 218 -23.16 3.23 -7.25
N VAL A 219 -22.83 1.94 -7.15
CA VAL A 219 -21.91 1.42 -6.13
C VAL A 219 -20.48 1.93 -6.33
N ILE A 220 -19.96 1.94 -7.56
CA ILE A 220 -18.59 2.39 -7.83
C ILE A 220 -18.47 3.90 -7.62
N LEU A 221 -19.41 4.69 -8.15
CA LEU A 221 -19.40 6.15 -7.99
C LEU A 221 -19.61 6.54 -6.53
N SER A 222 -20.48 5.84 -5.78
CA SER A 222 -20.63 6.10 -4.34
C SER A 222 -19.41 5.72 -3.51
N LYS A 223 -18.56 4.78 -3.96
CA LYS A 223 -17.37 4.30 -3.24
C LYS A 223 -16.08 5.06 -3.53
N GLY A 224 -16.15 6.20 -4.22
CA GLY A 224 -14.92 6.90 -4.56
C GLY A 224 -15.07 8.20 -5.33
N THR A 225 -16.27 8.74 -5.53
CA THR A 225 -16.37 10.11 -6.05
C THR A 225 -16.38 11.08 -4.90
N TYR A 226 -15.41 11.99 -4.92
CA TYR A 226 -15.43 13.14 -4.04
C TYR A 226 -16.61 14.04 -4.42
N GLN A 227 -17.61 14.15 -3.55
CA GLN A 227 -18.78 15.00 -3.80
C GLN A 227 -18.37 16.44 -4.16
N ALA A 228 -17.26 16.93 -3.59
CA ALA A 228 -16.71 18.26 -3.84
C ALA A 228 -15.80 18.37 -5.09
N LYS A 229 -15.18 17.27 -5.55
CA LYS A 229 -14.29 17.24 -6.73
C LYS A 229 -14.50 15.96 -7.56
N PRO A 230 -15.57 15.89 -8.39
CA PRO A 230 -15.93 14.68 -9.13
C PRO A 230 -14.88 14.20 -10.15
N SER A 231 -13.89 15.01 -10.50
CA SER A 231 -12.80 14.66 -11.43
C SER A 231 -11.70 13.78 -10.80
N PHE A 232 -11.79 13.47 -9.51
CA PHE A 232 -10.85 12.62 -8.80
C PHE A 232 -11.53 11.33 -8.35
N SER A 233 -10.93 10.20 -8.72
CA SER A 233 -11.36 8.88 -8.28
C SER A 233 -10.60 8.48 -7.01
N ASN A 234 -11.31 8.40 -5.89
CA ASN A 234 -10.85 8.08 -4.54
C ASN A 234 -10.87 6.57 -4.26
N LEU A 235 -10.61 5.75 -5.27
CA LEU A 235 -10.74 4.30 -5.10
C LEU A 235 -9.81 3.78 -4.00
N ILE A 236 -8.63 4.39 -3.82
CA ILE A 236 -7.55 3.83 -3.00
C ILE A 236 -7.27 4.64 -1.74
N ASN A 237 -7.20 5.97 -1.77
CA ASN A 237 -6.71 6.76 -0.63
C ASN A 237 -7.64 6.67 0.60
N LEU A 238 -8.91 7.07 0.47
CA LEU A 238 -9.86 7.00 1.57
C LEU A 238 -10.12 5.57 2.03
N THR A 239 -10.15 4.60 1.10
CA THR A 239 -10.26 3.19 1.48
C THR A 239 -9.05 2.75 2.29
N ALA A 240 -7.84 3.12 1.87
CA ALA A 240 -6.61 2.79 2.59
C ALA A 240 -6.57 3.40 3.99
N LEU A 241 -6.97 4.67 4.12
CA LEU A 241 -7.10 5.35 5.40
C LEU A 241 -8.21 4.70 6.26
N GLY A 242 -9.39 4.45 5.70
CA GLY A 242 -10.51 3.82 6.42
C GLY A 242 -10.16 2.43 6.95
N GLU A 243 -9.47 1.63 6.13
CA GLU A 243 -8.99 0.31 6.52
C GLU A 243 -7.90 0.37 7.60
N LEU A 244 -6.99 1.35 7.51
CA LEU A 244 -6.00 1.62 8.57
C LEU A 244 -6.69 1.97 9.90
N LEU A 245 -7.65 2.90 9.86
CA LEU A 245 -8.37 3.36 11.05
C LEU A 245 -9.20 2.24 11.68
N LEU A 246 -9.82 1.38 10.87
CA LEU A 246 -10.55 0.21 11.33
C LEU A 246 -9.63 -0.74 12.09
N GLU A 247 -8.45 -1.01 11.55
CA GLU A 247 -7.52 -1.95 12.14
C GLU A 247 -6.89 -1.41 13.42
N LEU A 248 -6.53 -0.12 13.45
CA LEU A 248 -6.13 0.57 14.67
C LEU A 248 -7.22 0.49 15.76
N ARG A 249 -8.50 0.51 15.38
CA ARG A 249 -9.62 0.32 16.31
C ARG A 249 -9.75 -1.13 16.78
N LYS A 250 -9.66 -2.12 15.88
CA LYS A 250 -9.66 -3.56 16.21
C LYS A 250 -8.56 -3.91 17.22
N GLN A 251 -7.39 -3.30 17.05
CA GLN A 251 -6.24 -3.46 17.94
C GLN A 251 -6.31 -2.63 19.23
N ARG A 252 -7.43 -1.90 19.46
CA ARG A 252 -7.62 -0.99 20.61
C ARG A 252 -6.52 0.09 20.70
N ARG A 253 -5.85 0.38 19.59
CA ARG A 253 -4.85 1.45 19.46
C ARG A 253 -5.54 2.80 19.34
N CYS A 254 -6.69 2.88 18.67
CA CYS A 254 -7.56 4.05 18.57
C CYS A 254 -8.94 3.78 19.20
N SER A 255 -9.55 4.79 19.83
CA SER A 255 -10.92 4.70 20.39
C SER A 255 -11.68 6.02 20.21
N ARG A 256 -13.01 5.92 20.00
CA ARG A 256 -13.97 6.97 19.62
C ARG A 256 -13.87 8.35 20.30
N LYS A 257 -13.30 8.48 21.50
CA LYS A 257 -13.34 9.75 22.27
C LYS A 257 -12.00 10.21 22.87
N ASN A 258 -10.95 9.41 22.76
CA ASN A 258 -9.68 9.62 23.47
C ASN A 258 -8.43 9.56 22.58
N CYS A 259 -8.64 9.66 21.26
CA CYS A 259 -7.58 9.62 20.27
C CYS A 259 -7.70 10.82 19.33
N GLU A 260 -6.61 11.58 19.19
CA GLU A 260 -6.46 12.60 18.16
C GLU A 260 -5.70 11.97 16.99
N ILE A 261 -6.24 12.06 15.77
CA ILE A 261 -5.60 11.58 14.56
C ILE A 261 -5.20 12.80 13.74
N LYS A 262 -3.92 12.92 13.45
CA LYS A 262 -3.35 13.97 12.61
C LYS A 262 -2.93 13.37 11.27
N ILE A 263 -3.36 13.98 10.18
CA ILE A 263 -2.96 13.61 8.82
C ILE A 263 -2.08 14.70 8.22
N ASP A 264 -1.05 14.33 7.44
CA ASP A 264 -0.31 15.30 6.63
C ASP A 264 -1.26 15.95 5.59
N PRO A 265 -1.12 17.24 5.26
CA PRO A 265 -1.86 17.87 4.18
C PRO A 265 -1.58 17.20 2.83
N ILE A 266 -2.53 16.40 2.36
CA ILE A 266 -2.50 15.84 1.02
C ILE A 266 -3.11 16.89 0.09
N CYS A 267 -2.26 17.53 -0.72
CA CYS A 267 -2.67 18.60 -1.62
C CYS A 267 -3.91 18.20 -2.44
N ASP A 268 -4.92 19.07 -2.47
CA ASP A 268 -6.18 18.96 -3.22
C ASP A 268 -7.23 17.94 -2.77
N ILE A 269 -6.96 17.11 -1.75
CA ILE A 269 -7.79 15.93 -1.43
C ILE A 269 -8.10 15.77 0.07
N ASP A 270 -7.29 16.37 0.94
CA ASP A 270 -7.40 16.30 2.40
C ASP A 270 -8.71 16.85 2.94
N ASP A 271 -9.17 18.02 2.45
CA ASP A 271 -10.46 18.58 2.83
C ASP A 271 -11.60 17.61 2.48
N VAL A 272 -11.49 16.88 1.37
CA VAL A 272 -12.53 15.93 0.99
C VAL A 272 -12.49 14.66 1.82
N ILE A 273 -11.29 14.17 2.15
CA ILE A 273 -11.12 13.06 3.09
C ILE A 273 -11.74 13.42 4.45
N LEU A 274 -11.48 14.62 4.95
CA LEU A 274 -12.07 15.11 6.19
C LEU A 274 -13.59 15.19 6.10
N ASP A 275 -14.14 15.71 5.00
CA ASP A 275 -15.58 15.80 4.76
C ASP A 275 -16.27 14.44 4.76
N GLU A 276 -15.70 13.45 4.08
CA GLU A 276 -16.23 12.07 4.06
C GLU A 276 -16.16 11.42 5.45
N LEU A 277 -15.12 11.71 6.22
CA LEU A 277 -14.93 11.19 7.57
C LEU A 277 -15.65 12.00 8.66
N ARG A 278 -16.30 13.14 8.34
CA ARG A 278 -17.06 13.95 9.32
C ARG A 278 -18.16 13.17 10.03
N LYS A 279 -18.76 12.19 9.35
CA LYS A 279 -19.80 11.32 9.93
C LYS A 279 -19.24 10.27 10.89
N SER A 280 -17.93 10.02 10.85
CA SER A 280 -17.27 9.10 11.77
C SER A 280 -17.24 9.67 13.19
N ASP A 281 -17.08 8.79 14.18
CA ASP A 281 -16.88 9.17 15.58
C ASP A 281 -15.41 9.45 15.91
N LEU A 282 -14.57 9.69 14.89
CA LEU A 282 -13.13 9.90 15.05
C LEU A 282 -12.79 11.40 15.07
N ASN A 283 -11.84 11.77 15.94
CA ASN A 283 -11.28 13.12 15.95
C ASN A 283 -10.08 13.18 14.99
N ILE A 284 -10.35 13.51 13.73
CA ILE A 284 -9.35 13.63 12.66
C ILE A 284 -9.13 15.10 12.35
N ILE A 285 -7.87 15.53 12.36
CA ILE A 285 -7.46 16.91 12.09
C ILE A 285 -6.31 16.94 11.09
N LYS A 286 -6.29 18.00 10.27
CA LYS A 286 -5.16 18.32 9.39
C LYS A 286 -3.98 18.83 10.21
N SER A 287 -2.77 18.37 9.90
CA SER A 287 -1.54 18.86 10.52
C SER A 287 -1.08 20.19 9.88
N GLU A 288 0.00 20.76 10.42
CA GLU A 288 0.65 21.94 9.82
C GLU A 288 1.62 21.59 8.69
N GLY A 289 1.81 20.31 8.38
CA GLY A 289 2.78 19.81 7.40
C GLY A 289 3.99 19.12 8.03
N SER A 290 4.62 18.22 7.27
CA SER A 290 5.89 17.54 7.62
C SER A 290 7.08 18.49 7.81
N ASP A 291 7.04 19.70 7.24
CA ASP A 291 8.04 20.75 7.43
C ASP A 291 7.95 21.43 8.81
N VAL A 292 6.81 21.30 9.51
CA VAL A 292 6.56 21.92 10.83
C VAL A 292 6.34 20.88 11.93
N ASP A 293 5.51 19.86 11.72
CA ASP A 293 5.18 18.84 12.72
C ASP A 293 6.16 17.66 12.64
N ILE A 294 7.10 17.59 13.59
CA ILE A 294 8.14 16.55 13.68
C ILE A 294 7.58 15.13 13.66
N MET A 295 6.38 14.90 14.22
CA MET A 295 5.79 13.56 14.24
C MET A 295 5.18 13.17 12.89
N ILE A 296 4.73 14.16 12.11
CA ILE A 296 4.34 13.95 10.71
C ILE A 296 5.58 13.67 9.87
N GLN A 297 6.66 14.43 10.07
CA GLN A 297 7.94 14.15 9.41
C GLN A 297 8.47 12.74 9.70
N LEU A 298 8.33 12.27 10.94
CA LEU A 298 8.67 10.89 11.29
C LEU A 298 7.77 9.88 10.58
N ALA A 299 6.46 10.15 10.48
CA ALA A 299 5.52 9.32 9.73
C ALA A 299 5.93 9.24 8.24
N ASP A 300 6.17 10.37 7.56
CA ASP A 300 6.70 10.43 6.17
C ASP A 300 7.90 9.50 6.04
N ASN A 301 8.90 9.70 6.90
CA ASN A 301 10.17 9.00 6.80
C ASN A 301 10.01 7.48 6.90
N VAL A 302 9.08 7.00 7.73
CA VAL A 302 8.77 5.58 7.85
C VAL A 302 8.02 5.05 6.63
N VAL A 303 6.94 5.72 6.20
CA VAL A 303 6.15 5.25 5.04
C VAL A 303 6.98 5.30 3.76
N SER A 304 7.81 6.32 3.60
CA SER A 304 8.75 6.47 2.49
C SER A 304 9.84 5.40 2.48
N ALA A 305 10.42 5.06 3.64
CA ALA A 305 11.42 4.00 3.73
C ALA A 305 10.83 2.63 3.41
N LEU A 306 9.63 2.33 3.93
CA LEU A 306 8.91 1.09 3.61
C LEU A 306 8.56 1.03 2.12
N TYR A 307 7.92 2.07 1.58
CA TYR A 307 7.53 2.14 0.17
C TYR A 307 8.72 1.95 -0.76
N LYS A 308 9.81 2.70 -0.57
CA LYS A 308 10.98 2.63 -1.45
C LYS A 308 11.70 1.28 -1.38
N SER A 309 11.82 0.71 -0.17
CA SER A 309 12.46 -0.60 -0.01
C SER A 309 11.65 -1.70 -0.67
N PHE A 310 10.34 -1.70 -0.46
CA PHE A 310 9.40 -2.63 -1.09
C PHE A 310 9.37 -2.47 -2.63
N ASN A 311 9.04 -1.28 -3.13
CA ASN A 311 8.82 -1.01 -4.56
C ASN A 311 10.04 -1.39 -5.43
N ASN A 312 11.25 -1.15 -4.92
CA ASN A 312 12.48 -1.46 -5.65
C ASN A 312 12.73 -2.96 -5.82
N VAL A 313 12.31 -3.78 -4.85
CA VAL A 313 12.54 -5.23 -4.87
C VAL A 313 11.38 -5.93 -5.55
N ILE A 314 10.14 -5.57 -5.21
CA ILE A 314 8.94 -6.26 -5.67
C ILE A 314 8.75 -6.14 -7.19
N LYS A 315 9.09 -4.97 -7.77
CA LYS A 315 9.02 -4.77 -9.21
C LYS A 315 9.91 -5.77 -9.96
N LYS A 316 11.14 -5.96 -9.47
CA LYS A 316 12.07 -6.94 -10.07
C LYS A 316 11.56 -8.37 -9.91
N PHE A 317 10.94 -8.69 -8.78
CA PHE A 317 10.35 -10.00 -8.53
C PHE A 317 9.20 -10.31 -9.50
N ARG A 318 8.33 -9.33 -9.75
CA ARG A 318 7.20 -9.51 -10.68
C ARG A 318 7.65 -9.66 -12.14
N ASP A 319 8.67 -8.91 -12.53
CA ASP A 319 9.10 -8.84 -13.94
C ASP A 319 10.06 -10.00 -14.32
N ASP A 320 10.48 -10.85 -13.38
CA ASP A 320 11.46 -11.93 -13.60
C ASP A 320 11.01 -13.27 -12.96
N GLU A 321 10.59 -14.23 -13.80
CA GLU A 321 10.21 -15.58 -13.35
C GLU A 321 11.35 -16.34 -12.65
N LYS A 322 12.60 -15.93 -12.86
CA LYS A 322 13.80 -16.51 -12.23
C LYS A 322 14.40 -15.58 -11.19
N TRP A 323 13.60 -14.67 -10.63
CA TRP A 323 14.07 -13.75 -9.61
C TRP A 323 14.80 -14.49 -8.50
N ALA A 324 16.00 -14.03 -8.20
CA ALA A 324 16.84 -14.57 -7.14
C ALA A 324 17.58 -13.43 -6.44
N ILE A 325 17.92 -13.65 -5.18
CA ILE A 325 18.82 -12.79 -4.43
C ILE A 325 20.21 -12.87 -5.07
N SER A 326 20.79 -11.70 -5.35
CA SER A 326 22.04 -11.55 -6.07
C SER A 326 22.76 -10.25 -5.67
N ASN A 327 23.98 -10.04 -6.18
CA ASN A 327 24.76 -8.82 -5.97
C ASN A 327 24.01 -7.53 -6.36
N ASP A 328 23.07 -7.63 -7.29
CA ASP A 328 22.34 -6.49 -7.86
C ASP A 328 21.19 -6.01 -6.97
N ASN A 329 20.64 -6.89 -6.13
CA ASN A 329 19.47 -6.60 -5.30
C ASN A 329 19.71 -6.78 -3.80
N ILE A 330 20.82 -7.40 -3.37
CA ILE A 330 21.04 -7.78 -1.96
C ILE A 330 20.89 -6.62 -0.95
N TRP A 331 21.38 -5.42 -1.30
CA TRP A 331 21.23 -4.25 -0.42
C TRP A 331 19.75 -3.91 -0.19
N GLN A 332 18.94 -3.95 -1.25
CA GLN A 332 17.51 -3.63 -1.17
C GLN A 332 16.77 -4.71 -0.37
N VAL A 333 17.11 -5.98 -0.59
CA VAL A 333 16.56 -7.13 0.13
C VAL A 333 16.85 -7.04 1.63
N ILE A 334 18.10 -6.74 2.02
CA ILE A 334 18.49 -6.59 3.43
C ILE A 334 17.73 -5.45 4.08
N VAL A 335 17.69 -4.28 3.45
CA VAL A 335 17.01 -3.10 4.03
C VAL A 335 15.50 -3.35 4.17
N PHE A 336 14.85 -3.94 3.15
CA PHE A 336 13.43 -4.25 3.24
C PHE A 336 13.13 -5.31 4.31
N SER A 337 13.92 -6.39 4.35
CA SER A 337 13.83 -7.43 5.39
C SER A 337 14.03 -6.83 6.79
N LEU A 338 14.93 -5.86 6.94
CA LEU A 338 15.16 -5.17 8.21
C LEU A 338 13.94 -4.34 8.64
N ILE A 339 13.42 -3.50 7.74
CA ILE A 339 12.28 -2.61 8.01
C ILE A 339 11.05 -3.43 8.38
N ILE A 340 10.71 -4.44 7.57
CA ILE A 340 9.51 -5.26 7.77
C ILE A 340 9.58 -6.04 9.09
N ASN A 341 10.77 -6.50 9.48
CA ASN A 341 10.98 -7.22 10.74
C ASN A 341 10.96 -6.29 11.97
N LYS A 342 11.46 -5.05 11.85
CA LYS A 342 11.38 -4.08 12.96
C LYS A 342 9.95 -3.63 13.23
N ILE A 343 9.15 -3.46 12.18
CA ILE A 343 7.73 -3.12 12.29
C ILE A 343 6.90 -4.35 12.71
N GLY A 344 7.30 -5.54 12.27
CA GLY A 344 6.55 -6.78 12.46
C GLY A 344 5.41 -6.90 11.45
N THR A 345 5.31 -8.05 10.77
CA THR A 345 4.30 -8.30 9.71
C THR A 345 2.87 -8.24 10.22
N GLN A 346 2.64 -8.44 11.53
CA GLN A 346 1.35 -8.27 12.21
C GLN A 346 0.87 -6.80 12.27
N ASN A 347 1.79 -5.84 12.09
CA ASN A 347 1.48 -4.42 12.06
C ASN A 347 1.41 -3.85 10.63
N ILE A 348 1.45 -4.72 9.63
CA ILE A 348 1.36 -4.36 8.23
C ILE A 348 0.15 -5.07 7.63
N LYS A 349 -0.82 -4.29 7.18
CA LYS A 349 -1.89 -4.82 6.33
C LYS A 349 -1.38 -4.94 4.90
N PHE A 350 -1.46 -6.13 4.33
CA PHE A 350 -1.09 -6.38 2.94
C PHE A 350 -2.34 -6.40 2.08
N THR A 351 -2.50 -5.40 1.22
CA THR A 351 -3.46 -5.40 0.11
C THR A 351 -2.67 -5.67 -1.17
N LEU A 352 -2.16 -6.90 -1.27
CA LEU A 352 -1.24 -7.36 -2.31
C LEU A 352 -1.77 -8.66 -2.93
N SER A 353 -1.28 -8.98 -4.12
CA SER A 353 -1.46 -10.32 -4.69
C SER A 353 -0.91 -11.41 -3.76
N ILE A 354 -1.37 -12.66 -3.91
CA ILE A 354 -0.91 -13.79 -3.09
C ILE A 354 0.61 -13.95 -3.22
N ASP A 355 1.14 -13.81 -4.44
CA ASP A 355 2.57 -13.94 -4.71
C ASP A 355 3.35 -12.79 -4.05
N GLU A 356 2.91 -11.53 -4.18
CA GLU A 356 3.60 -10.40 -3.56
C GLU A 356 3.48 -10.38 -2.02
N TRP A 357 2.35 -10.84 -1.47
CA TRP A 357 2.20 -10.99 -0.03
C TRP A 357 3.12 -12.10 0.50
N ALA A 358 3.16 -13.25 -0.17
CA ALA A 358 4.08 -14.32 0.18
C ALA A 358 5.54 -13.90 0.10
N PHE A 359 5.90 -13.09 -0.89
CA PHE A 359 7.23 -12.48 -1.03
C PHE A 359 7.61 -11.67 0.22
N CYS A 360 6.72 -10.80 0.69
CA CYS A 360 6.96 -10.00 1.89
C CYS A 360 7.17 -10.86 3.14
N LEU A 361 6.34 -11.90 3.32
CA LEU A 361 6.45 -12.82 4.45
C LEU A 361 7.74 -13.67 4.38
N ALA A 362 8.14 -14.10 3.19
CA ALA A 362 9.37 -14.84 2.97
C ALA A 362 10.61 -14.01 3.35
N LEU A 363 10.67 -12.75 2.92
CA LEU A 363 11.77 -11.86 3.28
C LEU A 363 11.81 -11.49 4.77
N SER A 364 10.65 -11.42 5.43
CA SER A 364 10.60 -11.28 6.88
C SER A 364 11.23 -12.52 7.55
N ASN A 365 10.82 -13.73 7.14
CA ASN A 365 11.30 -14.99 7.71
C ASN A 365 12.81 -15.22 7.58
N LEU A 366 13.43 -14.73 6.49
CA LEU A 366 14.88 -14.87 6.29
C LEU A 366 15.70 -14.12 7.34
N ASN A 367 15.11 -13.14 8.04
CA ASN A 367 15.76 -12.39 9.12
C ASN A 367 17.13 -11.77 8.75
N PHE A 368 17.42 -11.57 7.46
CA PHE A 368 18.68 -11.00 6.98
C PHE A 368 19.03 -9.69 7.67
N GLY A 369 18.03 -8.80 7.77
CA GLY A 369 18.20 -7.48 8.35
C GLY A 369 18.59 -7.49 9.84
N ILE A 370 18.00 -8.38 10.63
CA ILE A 370 18.27 -8.45 12.08
C ILE A 370 19.67 -9.01 12.32
N SER A 371 20.05 -10.09 11.62
CA SER A 371 21.38 -10.68 11.72
C SER A 371 22.48 -9.71 11.25
N ALA A 372 22.23 -8.93 10.19
CA ALA A 372 23.16 -7.95 9.64
C ALA A 372 23.47 -6.81 10.64
N ILE A 373 22.45 -6.22 11.28
CA ILE A 373 22.66 -5.16 12.29
C ILE A 373 23.40 -5.71 13.52
N ASN A 374 23.01 -6.89 14.00
CA ASN A 374 23.57 -7.44 15.24
C ASN A 374 25.05 -7.84 15.10
N GLN A 375 25.58 -7.92 13.88
CA GLN A 375 26.96 -8.34 13.63
C GLN A 375 27.86 -7.19 13.20
N GLN A 376 27.56 -6.50 12.07
CA GLN A 376 28.53 -5.58 11.44
C GLN A 376 27.91 -4.39 10.65
N GLY A 377 26.58 -4.23 10.61
CA GLY A 377 25.91 -3.16 9.85
C GLY A 377 25.55 -3.55 8.41
N ILE A 378 24.70 -2.77 7.73
CA ILE A 378 24.15 -3.09 6.39
C ILE A 378 25.27 -3.10 5.35
N GLN A 379 26.13 -2.06 5.34
CA GLN A 379 27.17 -1.93 4.33
C GLN A 379 28.16 -3.10 4.37
N THR A 380 28.68 -3.41 5.56
CA THR A 380 29.65 -4.50 5.74
C THR A 380 29.03 -5.86 5.43
N THR A 381 27.77 -6.10 5.82
CA THR A 381 27.05 -7.33 5.46
C THR A 381 26.89 -7.47 3.95
N VAL A 382 26.51 -6.39 3.25
CA VAL A 382 26.38 -6.38 1.79
C VAL A 382 27.73 -6.67 1.11
N GLU A 383 28.81 -6.07 1.58
CA GLU A 383 30.15 -6.30 1.03
C GLU A 383 30.61 -7.75 1.24
N ALA A 384 30.39 -8.31 2.43
CA ALA A 384 30.73 -9.70 2.72
C ALA A 384 29.98 -10.69 1.81
N LEU A 385 28.67 -10.52 1.65
CA LEU A 385 27.85 -11.37 0.77
C LEU A 385 28.26 -11.25 -0.70
N LYS A 386 28.60 -10.04 -1.15
CA LYS A 386 29.10 -9.81 -2.50
C LYS A 386 30.44 -10.48 -2.77
N LEU A 387 31.31 -10.55 -1.77
CA LEU A 387 32.60 -11.24 -1.87
C LEU A 387 32.43 -12.75 -1.95
N LEU A 388 31.49 -13.32 -1.19
CA LEU A 388 31.15 -14.75 -1.28
C LEU A 388 30.60 -15.10 -2.67
N ASN A 389 29.77 -14.22 -3.24
CA ASN A 389 29.16 -14.36 -4.56
C ASN A 389 28.43 -15.69 -4.78
N ASP A 390 27.98 -16.32 -3.69
CA ASP A 390 27.17 -17.53 -3.66
C ASP A 390 25.94 -17.25 -2.79
N TYR A 391 24.78 -17.36 -3.42
CA TYR A 391 23.47 -17.10 -2.80
C TYR A 391 22.59 -18.35 -2.83
N SER A 392 23.15 -19.53 -3.09
CA SER A 392 22.40 -20.79 -3.24
C SER A 392 21.56 -21.10 -2.00
N ASP A 393 22.18 -21.23 -0.83
CA ASP A 393 21.49 -21.49 0.45
C ASP A 393 20.43 -20.43 0.78
N ILE A 394 20.76 -19.16 0.50
CA ILE A 394 19.88 -18.00 0.72
C ILE A 394 18.63 -18.10 -0.16
N ASN A 395 18.82 -18.41 -1.44
CA ASN A 395 17.73 -18.54 -2.41
C ASN A 395 16.88 -19.79 -2.16
N GLU A 396 17.49 -20.90 -1.71
CA GLU A 396 16.76 -22.09 -1.28
C GLU A 396 15.89 -21.80 -0.04
N GLY A 397 16.46 -21.11 0.95
CA GLY A 397 15.73 -20.66 2.13
C GLY A 397 14.58 -19.72 1.79
N PHE A 398 14.81 -18.77 0.87
CA PHE A 398 13.76 -17.87 0.37
C PHE A 398 12.64 -18.65 -0.31
N SER A 399 12.98 -19.55 -1.23
CA SER A 399 12.00 -20.33 -2.01
C SER A 399 11.13 -21.18 -1.09
N THR A 400 11.74 -21.82 -0.10
CA THR A 400 11.01 -22.60 0.93
C THR A 400 10.08 -21.72 1.74
N ALA A 401 10.57 -20.56 2.21
CA ALA A 401 9.76 -19.62 2.99
C ALA A 401 8.59 -19.03 2.17
N TYR A 402 8.82 -18.78 0.89
CA TYR A 402 7.84 -18.27 -0.07
C TYR A 402 6.69 -19.25 -0.30
N GLU A 403 6.96 -20.51 -0.63
CA GLU A 403 5.92 -21.52 -0.84
C GLU A 403 5.12 -21.81 0.45
N ASN A 404 5.81 -21.82 1.59
CA ASN A 404 5.15 -21.92 2.89
C ASN A 404 4.23 -20.72 3.17
N ALA A 405 4.66 -19.51 2.84
CA ALA A 405 3.86 -18.30 2.99
C ALA A 405 2.63 -18.31 2.08
N LYS A 406 2.76 -18.70 0.81
CA LYS A 406 1.63 -18.87 -0.12
C LYS A 406 0.60 -19.85 0.43
N SER A 407 1.06 -21.02 0.86
CA SER A 407 0.21 -22.06 1.44
C SER A 407 -0.54 -21.54 2.67
N ARG A 408 0.14 -20.79 3.55
CA ARG A 408 -0.47 -20.17 4.74
C ARG A 408 -1.51 -19.11 4.38
N ILE A 409 -1.25 -18.25 3.40
CA ILE A 409 -2.20 -17.23 2.94
C ILE A 409 -3.49 -17.89 2.42
N ILE A 410 -3.35 -18.92 1.58
CA ILE A 410 -4.49 -19.67 1.04
C ILE A 410 -5.28 -20.35 2.17
N GLN A 411 -4.60 -20.93 3.16
CA GLN A 411 -5.25 -21.50 4.34
C GLN A 411 -5.96 -20.45 5.20
N GLN A 412 -5.40 -19.24 5.34
CA GLN A 412 -6.06 -18.15 6.04
C GLN A 412 -7.37 -17.76 5.36
N TYR A 413 -7.40 -17.69 4.03
CA TYR A 413 -8.63 -17.45 3.28
C TYR A 413 -9.70 -18.54 3.49
N ASN A 414 -9.31 -19.79 3.75
CA ASN A 414 -10.27 -20.86 4.09
C ASN A 414 -10.88 -20.71 5.49
N ASN A 415 -10.22 -20.00 6.39
CA ASN A 415 -10.57 -19.93 7.81
C ASN A 415 -11.23 -18.59 8.21
N GLN A 416 -11.30 -17.61 7.31
CA GLN A 416 -11.91 -16.32 7.59
C GLN A 416 -13.45 -16.40 7.49
N ASN A 417 -14.12 -16.13 8.62
CA ASN A 417 -15.59 -16.03 8.74
C ASN A 417 -16.06 -14.59 9.03
N SER A 418 -15.22 -13.57 8.89
CA SER A 418 -15.55 -12.18 9.28
C SER A 418 -15.74 -11.25 8.10
N SER A 419 -16.86 -10.52 8.07
CA SER A 419 -17.14 -9.49 7.07
C SER A 419 -16.41 -8.18 7.37
N VAL A 420 -15.24 -7.99 6.76
CA VAL A 420 -14.50 -6.71 6.81
C VAL A 420 -15.34 -5.55 6.25
N PHE A 421 -16.28 -5.85 5.35
CA PHE A 421 -17.17 -4.87 4.74
C PHE A 421 -18.17 -4.29 5.75
N ASN A 422 -18.84 -5.14 6.54
CA ASN A 422 -19.79 -4.67 7.56
C ASN A 422 -19.07 -3.80 8.62
N ASP A 423 -17.82 -4.13 8.94
CA ASP A 423 -17.00 -3.34 9.84
C ASP A 423 -16.65 -1.96 9.27
N LEU A 424 -16.34 -1.88 7.95
CA LEU A 424 -16.08 -0.61 7.26
C LEU A 424 -17.33 0.25 7.13
N VAL A 425 -18.46 -0.34 6.73
CA VAL A 425 -19.77 0.35 6.67
C VAL A 425 -20.12 0.93 8.04
N THR A 426 -19.95 0.14 9.10
CA THR A 426 -20.17 0.59 10.49
C THR A 426 -19.22 1.72 10.91
N LEU A 427 -17.96 1.69 10.46
CA LEU A 427 -16.97 2.72 10.80
C LEU A 427 -17.24 4.04 10.05
N LEU A 428 -17.58 3.94 8.77
CA LEU A 428 -17.79 5.08 7.87
C LEU A 428 -19.21 5.66 7.98
N GLY A 429 -20.12 4.98 8.68
CA GLY A 429 -21.52 5.41 8.82
C GLY A 429 -22.27 5.40 7.48
N LEU A 430 -21.91 4.43 6.62
CA LEU A 430 -22.51 4.23 5.30
C LEU A 430 -23.77 3.37 5.37
#